data_AF-A0A6C0D9H2-F1
#
_entry.id   AF-A0A6C0D9H2-F1
#
_cell.length_a   1.000
_cell.length_b   1.000
_cell.length_c   1.000
_cell.angle_alpha   90.00
_cell.angle_beta   90.00
_cell.angle_gamma   90.00
#
_symmetry.space_group_name_H-M   'P 1'
#
loop_
_entity.id
_entity.type
_entity.pdbx_description
1 polymer ?
#
loop_
_entity_poly.entity_id
_entity_poly.type
_entity_poly.pdbx_seq_one_letter_code
_entity_poly.pdbx_strand_id
1 'polypeptide(L)'
;MAKTRKNRKCDKAELKTIDTMYQKVFELLGPMVVLHANGKTDDIKKYMMVLECLKNALEYRSKHVKEKDLKVAVKEKLKNVLILIDHAKKDFK
;
A
#
# COMPACT_ATOMS: atom_id res chain seq x y z
N MET A 1 -33.00 -13.17 13.68
CA MET A 1 -31.59 -13.24 13.23
C MET A 1 -31.38 -12.28 12.07
N ALA A 2 -30.74 -11.12 12.27
CA ALA A 2 -30.41 -10.20 11.16
C ALA A 2 -29.26 -9.26 11.53
N LYS A 3 -28.02 -9.75 11.49
CA LYS A 3 -26.79 -8.94 11.63
C LYS A 3 -25.81 -9.28 10.49
N THR A 4 -26.15 -8.93 9.25
CA THR A 4 -25.28 -9.26 8.11
C THR A 4 -25.22 -8.20 7.00
N ARG A 5 -25.61 -6.94 7.29
CA ARG A 5 -25.52 -5.83 6.32
C ARG A 5 -24.43 -4.78 6.61
N LYS A 6 -23.85 -4.74 7.82
CA LYS A 6 -22.81 -3.74 8.17
C LYS A 6 -21.40 -4.10 7.68
N ASN A 7 -20.99 -5.38 7.70
CA ASN A 7 -19.61 -5.77 7.33
C ASN A 7 -19.25 -5.49 5.87
N ARG A 8 -20.16 -5.69 4.91
CA ARG A 8 -19.85 -5.49 3.48
C ARG A 8 -19.52 -4.04 3.11
N LYS A 9 -20.03 -3.05 3.85
CA LYS A 9 -19.74 -1.63 3.58
C LYS A 9 -18.33 -1.23 4.06
N CYS A 10 -17.90 -1.73 5.22
CA CYS A 10 -16.52 -1.57 5.70
C CYS A 10 -15.51 -2.17 4.73
N ASP A 11 -15.75 -3.42 4.30
CA ASP A 11 -14.85 -4.13 3.37
C ASP A 11 -14.59 -3.37 2.07
N LYS A 12 -15.62 -2.70 1.53
CA LYS A 12 -15.50 -1.90 0.30
C LYS A 12 -14.79 -0.56 0.53
N ALA A 13 -15.06 0.10 1.66
CA ALA A 13 -14.40 1.34 2.00
C ALA A 13 -12.90 1.13 2.26
N GLU A 14 -12.54 0.04 2.95
CA GLU A 14 -11.15 -0.35 3.19
C GLU A 14 -10.40 -0.66 1.88
N LEU A 15 -11.02 -1.41 0.97
CA LEU A 15 -10.42 -1.69 -0.35
C LEU A 15 -10.18 -0.40 -1.15
N LYS A 16 -11.14 0.53 -1.16
CA LYS A 16 -10.98 1.82 -1.83
C LYS A 16 -9.83 2.63 -1.23
N THR A 17 -9.67 2.60 0.09
CA THR A 17 -8.56 3.26 0.78
C THR A 17 -7.23 2.62 0.42
N ILE A 18 -7.15 1.29 0.38
CA ILE A 18 -5.96 0.55 -0.07
C ILE A 18 -5.61 0.91 -1.51
N ASP A 19 -6.59 0.97 -2.41
CA ASP A 19 -6.36 1.32 -3.81
C ASP A 19 -5.85 2.76 -3.98
N THR A 20 -6.43 3.68 -3.21
CA THR A 20 -5.98 5.08 -3.21
C THR A 20 -4.55 5.20 -2.67
N MET A 21 -4.23 4.50 -1.58
CA MET A 21 -2.86 4.49 -1.04
C MET A 21 -1.89 3.85 -2.02
N TYR A 22 -2.30 2.75 -2.66
CA TYR A 22 -1.52 2.07 -3.68
C TYR A 22 -1.14 3.02 -4.81
N GLN A 23 -2.08 3.77 -5.39
CA GLN A 23 -1.74 4.74 -6.45
C GLN A 23 -0.80 5.83 -5.94
N LYS A 24 -1.11 6.43 -4.78
CA LYS A 24 -0.33 7.53 -4.22
C LYS A 24 1.14 7.16 -3.94
N VAL A 25 1.43 5.95 -3.47
CA VAL A 25 2.83 5.60 -3.16
C VAL A 25 3.71 5.48 -4.40
N PHE A 26 3.15 5.12 -5.55
CA PHE A 26 3.89 5.11 -6.82
C PHE A 26 4.06 6.53 -7.36
N GLU A 27 3.01 7.36 -7.28
CA GLU A 27 3.09 8.78 -7.69
C GLU A 27 4.12 9.57 -6.86
N LEU A 28 4.20 9.29 -5.56
CA LEU A 28 5.13 9.97 -4.65
C LEU A 28 6.60 9.57 -4.85
N LEU A 29 6.92 8.49 -5.57
CA LEU A 29 8.30 8.06 -5.76
C LEU A 29 9.16 9.17 -6.41
N GLY A 30 8.68 9.78 -7.49
CA GLY A 30 9.39 10.85 -8.20
C GLY A 30 9.73 12.04 -7.30
N PRO A 31 8.75 12.64 -6.60
CA PRO A 31 9.01 13.67 -5.60
C PRO A 31 10.01 13.26 -4.51
N MET A 32 9.97 12.01 -4.03
CA MET A 32 10.89 11.54 -2.99
C MET A 32 12.34 11.45 -3.50
N VAL A 33 12.55 11.06 -4.75
CA VAL A 33 13.87 11.10 -5.41
C VAL A 33 14.42 12.53 -5.44
N VAL A 34 13.59 13.51 -5.79
CA VAL A 34 14.00 14.93 -5.79
C VAL A 34 14.31 15.44 -4.38
N LEU A 35 13.49 15.07 -3.38
CA LEU A 35 13.74 15.45 -1.99
C LEU A 35 15.04 14.85 -1.44
N HIS A 36 15.34 13.59 -1.81
CA HIS A 36 16.59 12.93 -1.44
C HIS A 36 17.81 13.67 -1.99
N ALA A 37 17.79 14.02 -3.28
CA ALA A 37 18.86 14.78 -3.91
C ALA A 37 19.09 16.15 -3.24
N ASN A 38 18.06 16.73 -2.61
CA ASN A 38 18.14 17.98 -1.87
C ASN A 38 18.46 17.80 -0.37
N GLY A 39 18.81 16.60 0.09
CA GLY A 39 19.16 16.31 1.49
C GLY A 39 17.98 16.31 2.47
N LYS A 40 16.72 16.29 1.98
CA LYS A 40 15.52 16.29 2.83
C LYS A 40 15.10 14.87 3.21
N THR A 41 15.71 14.33 4.26
CA THR A 41 15.56 12.91 4.64
C THR A 41 14.29 12.58 5.45
N ASP A 42 13.65 13.56 6.09
CA ASP A 42 12.51 13.27 6.98
C ASP A 42 11.24 12.85 6.22
N ASP A 43 11.00 13.45 5.06
CA ASP A 43 9.86 13.08 4.22
C ASP A 43 10.05 11.71 3.57
N ILE A 44 11.29 11.32 3.30
CA ILE A 44 11.65 9.97 2.84
C ILE A 44 11.36 8.93 3.91
N LYS A 45 11.72 9.20 5.18
CA LYS A 45 11.38 8.30 6.29
C LYS A 45 9.87 8.09 6.41
N LYS A 46 9.08 9.17 6.29
CA LYS A 46 7.61 9.08 6.27
C LYS A 46 7.10 8.28 5.08
N TYR A 47 7.64 8.51 3.89
CA TYR A 47 7.30 7.75 2.69
C TYR A 47 7.57 6.24 2.87
N MET A 48 8.75 5.88 3.38
CA MET A 48 9.10 4.50 3.70
C MET A 48 8.15 3.88 4.74
N MET A 49 7.75 4.64 5.76
CA MET A 49 6.76 4.17 6.74
C MET A 49 5.40 3.89 6.09
N VAL A 50 4.94 4.76 5.19
CA VAL A 50 3.68 4.56 4.44
C VAL A 50 3.76 3.33 3.55
N LEU A 51 4.89 3.07 2.89
CA LEU A 51 5.10 1.86 2.08
C LEU A 51 4.97 0.58 2.91
N GLU A 52 5.62 0.51 4.08
CA GLU A 52 5.53 -0.67 4.96
C GLU A 52 4.12 -0.81 5.55
N CYS A 53 3.44 0.29 5.89
CA CYS A 53 2.02 0.25 6.30
C CYS A 53 1.11 -0.33 5.19
N LEU A 54 1.31 0.09 3.95
CA LEU A 54 0.54 -0.42 2.81
C LEU A 54 0.82 -1.91 2.57
N LYS A 55 2.09 -2.33 2.65
CA LYS A 55 2.47 -3.75 2.59
C LYS A 55 1.73 -4.56 3.66
N ASN A 56 1.76 -4.13 4.92
CA ASN A 56 1.08 -4.82 6.02
C ASN A 56 -0.43 -4.93 5.80
N ALA A 57 -1.06 -3.85 5.29
CA ALA A 57 -2.48 -3.85 4.95
C ALA A 57 -2.81 -4.85 3.83
N LEU A 58 -1.97 -4.92 2.79
CA LEU A 58 -2.12 -5.87 1.68
C LEU A 58 -1.88 -7.32 2.12
N GLU A 59 -0.89 -7.58 2.97
CA GLU A 59 -0.64 -8.91 3.55
C GLU A 59 -1.83 -9.38 4.40
N TYR A 60 -2.34 -8.51 5.27
CA TYR A 60 -3.54 -8.79 6.05
C TYR A 60 -4.71 -9.11 5.13
N ARG A 61 -4.95 -8.27 4.12
CA ARG A 61 -6.09 -8.43 3.21
C ARG A 61 -5.98 -9.70 2.36
N SER A 62 -4.78 -10.06 1.91
CA SER A 62 -4.50 -11.30 1.17
C SER A 62 -4.87 -12.56 1.96
N LYS A 63 -4.74 -12.52 3.30
CA LYS A 63 -5.11 -13.63 4.19
C LYS A 63 -6.62 -13.70 4.47
N HIS A 64 -7.33 -12.57 4.47
CA HIS A 64 -8.72 -12.47 4.95
C HIS A 64 -9.78 -12.31 3.85
N VAL A 65 -9.38 -11.95 2.61
CA VAL A 65 -10.31 -11.88 1.48
C VAL A 65 -10.72 -13.28 1.03
N LYS A 66 -12.03 -13.52 1.03
CA LYS A 66 -12.65 -14.80 0.60
C LYS A 66 -12.82 -14.91 -0.91
N GLU A 67 -13.01 -13.78 -1.59
CA GLU A 67 -13.23 -13.73 -3.03
C GLU A 67 -11.92 -13.99 -3.79
N LYS A 68 -11.91 -15.01 -4.65
CA LYS A 68 -10.70 -15.49 -5.30
C LYS A 68 -10.04 -14.43 -6.18
N ASP A 69 -10.83 -13.71 -6.97
CA ASP A 69 -10.32 -12.71 -7.92
C ASP A 69 -9.74 -11.49 -7.18
N LEU A 70 -10.44 -11.00 -6.16
CA LEU A 70 -9.92 -9.95 -5.29
C LEU A 70 -8.65 -10.38 -4.57
N LYS A 71 -8.55 -11.65 -4.15
CA LYS A 71 -7.33 -12.18 -3.52
C LYS A 71 -6.15 -12.19 -4.49
N VAL A 72 -6.36 -12.50 -5.77
CA VAL A 72 -5.33 -12.42 -6.81
C VAL A 72 -4.89 -10.96 -6.98
N ALA A 73 -5.84 -10.03 -7.16
CA ALA A 73 -5.53 -8.61 -7.32
C ALA A 73 -4.76 -8.02 -6.12
N VAL A 74 -5.13 -8.40 -4.89
CA VAL A 74 -4.41 -7.97 -3.67
C VAL A 74 -3.00 -8.54 -3.63
N LYS A 75 -2.79 -9.80 -4.06
CA LYS A 75 -1.45 -10.41 -4.14
C LYS A 75 -0.56 -9.74 -5.18
N GLU A 76 -1.12 -9.37 -6.34
CA GLU A 76 -0.39 -8.63 -7.37
C GLU A 76 0.03 -7.25 -6.87
N LYS A 77 -0.89 -6.50 -6.23
CA LYS A 77 -0.56 -5.23 -5.57
C LYS A 77 0.53 -5.40 -4.51
N LEU A 78 0.45 -6.43 -3.68
CA LEU A 78 1.48 -6.72 -2.67
C LEU A 78 2.85 -6.95 -3.32
N LYS A 79 2.92 -7.74 -4.41
CA LYS A 79 4.15 -7.97 -5.16
C LYS A 79 4.74 -6.66 -5.69
N ASN A 80 3.90 -5.79 -6.25
CA ASN A 80 4.34 -4.50 -6.78
C ASN A 80 4.85 -3.56 -5.68
N VAL A 81 4.17 -3.52 -4.52
CA VAL A 81 4.63 -2.74 -3.36
C VAL A 81 5.97 -3.26 -2.81
N LEU A 82 6.19 -4.58 -2.79
CA LEU A 82 7.47 -5.15 -2.38
C LEU A 82 8.61 -4.74 -3.32
N ILE A 83 8.36 -4.73 -4.64
CA ILE A 83 9.31 -4.23 -5.64
C ILE A 83 9.61 -2.75 -5.39
N LEU A 84 8.58 -1.92 -5.18
CA LEU A 84 8.75 -0.50 -4.91
C LEU A 84 9.56 -0.25 -3.61
N ILE A 85 9.30 -1.02 -2.56
CA ILE A 85 10.07 -0.96 -1.30
C ILE A 85 11.54 -1.29 -1.54
N ASP A 86 11.84 -2.32 -2.34
CA ASP A 86 13.22 -2.69 -2.65
C ASP A 86 13.94 -1.59 -3.44
N HIS A 87 13.28 -0.98 -4.42
CA HIS A 87 13.80 0.18 -5.14
C HIS A 87 14.04 1.37 -4.21
N ALA A 88 13.03 1.77 -3.43
CA ALA A 88 13.14 2.88 -2.50
C ALA A 88 14.26 2.66 -1.46
N LYS A 89 14.45 1.41 -0.98
CA LYS A 89 15.56 1.06 -0.08
C LYS A 89 16.93 1.17 -0.74
N LYS A 90 17.04 1.02 -2.06
CA LYS A 90 18.30 1.19 -2.80
C LYS A 90 18.57 2.66 -3.09
N ASP A 91 17.54 3.41 -3.47
CA ASP A 91 17.66 4.80 -3.90
C ASP A 91 17.87 5.77 -2.72
N PHE A 92 17.36 5.43 -1.53
CA PHE A 92 17.39 6.28 -0.34
C PHE A 92 18.33 5.80 0.77
N LYS A 93 19.28 4.92 0.44
CA LYS A 93 20.26 4.40 1.39
C LYS A 93 21.48 5.31 1.53
#